data_AF-A0A848SJR9-F1
#
_entry.id   AF-A0A848SJR9-F1
#
_cell.length_a   1.000
_cell.length_b   1.000
_cell.length_c   1.000
_cell.angle_alpha   90.00
_cell.angle_beta   90.00
_cell.angle_gamma   90.00
#
_symmetry.space_group_name_H-M   'P 1'
#
loop_
_entity.id
_entity.type
_entity.pdbx_description
1 polymer ?
#
loop_
_entity_poly.entity_id
_entity_poly.type
_entity_poly.pdbx_seq_one_letter_code
_entity_poly.pdbx_strand_id
1 'polypeptide(L)'
;MAEADDQLLAENGLGDFVAEPAEAVAEPTIDLDGEDAISIQEAAAQAETIIEQAEEANEAFEESAAAINDARDDELHCLAKVILHESRGEPRSGQLAVAQVVMNRVESPRFPNSICGVIYQRSQFSNIRGFTPRRSGAMWER
;
A
#
# COMPACT_ATOMS: atom_id res chain seq x y z
N MET A 1 -4.76 22.81 40.88
CA MET A 1 -3.51 22.94 40.11
C MET A 1 -3.96 23.09 38.67
N ALA A 2 -4.50 24.25 38.28
CA ALA A 2 -3.78 25.50 37.99
C ALA A 2 -2.72 25.26 36.90
N GLU A 3 -3.20 25.43 35.67
CA GLU A 3 -2.60 26.11 34.51
C GLU A 3 -1.08 26.27 34.48
N ALA A 4 -0.49 25.79 33.38
CA ALA A 4 0.73 26.31 32.75
C ALA A 4 0.46 26.22 31.23
N ASP A 5 0.02 27.32 30.61
CA ASP A 5 0.88 28.31 29.93
C ASP A 5 1.55 27.66 28.71
N ASP A 6 0.96 27.72 27.52
CA ASP A 6 0.81 28.92 26.66
C ASP A 6 2.12 29.69 26.45
N GLN A 7 3.20 28.98 26.13
CA GLN A 7 4.45 29.59 25.64
C GLN A 7 5.17 28.73 24.59
N LEU A 8 4.50 28.41 23.48
CA LEU A 8 5.15 27.80 22.30
C LEU A 8 4.73 28.46 20.97
N LEU A 9 4.40 29.75 21.00
CA LEU A 9 4.09 30.56 19.81
C LEU A 9 4.95 31.82 19.67
N ALA A 10 6.20 31.81 20.17
CA ALA A 10 7.09 32.96 20.08
C ALA A 10 8.50 32.59 19.62
N GLU A 11 8.63 31.95 18.45
CA GLU A 11 9.91 31.84 17.72
C GLU A 11 9.74 32.15 16.22
N ASN A 12 8.90 33.14 15.89
CA ASN A 12 8.94 33.76 14.58
C ASN A 12 9.38 35.20 14.76
N GLY A 13 10.70 35.40 14.66
CA GLY A 13 11.38 36.67 14.70
C GLY A 13 10.94 37.58 13.57
N LEU A 14 9.88 38.35 13.83
CA LEU A 14 9.49 39.51 13.04
C LEU A 14 10.43 40.67 13.40
N GLY A 15 11.62 40.65 12.81
CA GLY A 15 12.59 41.72 12.85
C GLY A 15 12.92 42.17 11.43
N ASP A 16 12.46 43.39 11.11
CA ASP A 16 13.07 44.31 10.14
C ASP A 16 13.31 43.78 8.70
N PHE A 17 12.23 43.62 7.93
CA PHE A 17 12.34 43.62 6.47
C PHE A 17 12.18 45.06 5.98
N VAL A 18 13.31 45.73 5.79
CA VAL A 18 13.39 46.98 5.03
C VAL A 18 12.71 46.73 3.70
N ALA A 19 11.63 47.46 3.42
CA ALA A 19 10.98 47.43 2.12
C ALA A 19 11.98 47.95 1.08
N GLU A 20 12.64 47.04 0.37
CA GLU A 20 13.29 47.33 -0.90
C GLU A 20 12.30 48.04 -1.81
N PRO A 21 12.72 49.09 -2.56
CA PRO A 21 11.83 49.73 -3.51
C PRO A 21 11.36 48.65 -4.48
N ALA A 22 10.06 48.58 -4.73
CA ALA A 22 9.48 47.66 -5.70
C ALA A 22 10.14 47.87 -7.06
N GLU A 23 11.17 47.07 -7.33
CA GLU A 23 11.69 46.88 -8.66
C GLU A 23 10.49 46.39 -9.47
N ALA A 24 10.19 47.08 -10.56
CA ALA A 24 9.05 46.78 -11.39
C ALA A 24 9.16 45.30 -11.80
N VAL A 25 8.36 44.45 -11.16
CA VAL A 25 8.17 43.06 -11.59
C VAL A 25 7.51 43.21 -12.93
N ALA A 26 8.30 43.11 -14.00
CA ALA A 26 7.80 43.10 -15.36
C ALA A 26 6.64 42.11 -15.37
N GLU A 27 5.45 42.58 -15.79
CA GLU A 27 4.35 41.68 -16.07
C GLU A 27 4.92 40.55 -16.93
N PRO A 28 4.60 39.28 -16.66
CA PRO A 28 5.10 38.20 -17.49
C PRO A 28 4.57 38.41 -18.91
N THR A 29 5.39 39.04 -19.76
CA THR A 29 5.08 39.24 -21.16
C THR A 29 5.35 37.90 -21.82
N ILE A 30 4.25 37.23 -22.18
CA ILE A 30 4.31 36.06 -23.06
C ILE A 30 4.86 36.58 -24.38
N ASP A 31 6.10 36.22 -24.67
CA ASP A 31 6.78 36.52 -25.93
C ASP A 31 6.16 35.62 -27.02
N LEU A 32 5.23 36.17 -27.80
CA LEU A 32 4.49 35.44 -28.85
C LEU A 32 5.29 35.36 -30.16
N ASP A 33 6.55 35.77 -30.16
CA ASP A 33 7.28 36.11 -31.38
C ASP A 33 8.41 35.11 -31.73
N GLY A 34 8.57 33.99 -31.00
CA GLY A 34 9.67 33.05 -31.21
C GLY A 34 9.34 31.56 -31.03
N GLU A 35 9.26 30.84 -32.15
CA GLU A 35 9.75 29.47 -32.44
C GLU A 35 9.40 28.24 -31.55
N ASP A 36 8.73 28.41 -30.42
CA ASP A 36 8.30 27.30 -29.54
C ASP A 36 6.88 26.76 -29.88
N ALA A 37 6.40 27.04 -31.09
CA ALA A 37 5.14 26.49 -31.58
C ALA A 37 5.33 25.01 -31.93
N ILE A 38 5.05 24.11 -30.98
CA ILE A 38 4.90 22.68 -31.27
C ILE A 38 3.93 22.55 -32.45
N SER A 39 4.37 21.92 -33.54
CA SER A 39 3.53 21.71 -34.72
C SER A 39 2.26 20.96 -34.30
N ILE A 40 1.08 21.40 -34.75
CA ILE A 40 -0.18 20.70 -34.49
C ILE A 40 -0.09 19.22 -34.92
N GLN A 41 0.73 18.91 -35.93
CA GLN A 41 0.97 17.54 -36.38
C GLN A 41 1.85 16.75 -35.39
N GLU A 42 2.84 17.38 -34.76
CA GLU A 42 3.66 16.76 -33.72
C GLU A 42 2.87 16.55 -32.43
N ALA A 43 2.05 17.52 -32.04
CA ALA A 43 1.17 17.38 -30.88
C ALA A 43 0.15 16.23 -31.07
N ALA A 44 -0.38 16.05 -32.29
CA ALA A 44 -1.29 14.94 -32.60
C ALA A 44 -0.58 13.57 -32.55
N ALA A 45 0.64 13.47 -33.09
CA ALA A 45 1.44 12.25 -33.04
C ALA A 45 1.84 11.88 -31.60
N GLN A 46 2.20 12.87 -30.78
CA GLN A 46 2.51 12.67 -29.37
C GLN A 46 1.28 12.19 -28.59
N ALA A 47 0.08 12.69 -28.90
CA ALA A 47 -1.15 12.25 -28.26
C ALA A 47 -1.47 10.77 -28.56
N GLU A 48 -1.26 10.31 -29.80
CA GLU A 48 -1.43 8.88 -30.16
C GLU A 48 -0.46 7.99 -29.38
N THR A 49 0.81 8.38 -29.25
CA THR A 49 1.81 7.63 -28.48
C THR A 49 1.46 7.56 -26.99
N ILE A 50 0.94 8.66 -26.41
CA ILE A 50 0.52 8.68 -25.00
C ILE A 50 -0.65 7.73 -24.77
N ILE A 51 -1.60 7.66 -25.71
CA ILE A 51 -2.75 6.74 -25.60
C ILE A 51 -2.26 5.29 -25.63
N GLU A 52 -1.38 4.93 -26.58
CA GLU A 52 -0.79 3.59 -26.68
C GLU A 52 -0.03 3.20 -25.41
N GLN A 53 0.83 4.08 -24.90
CA GLN A 53 1.56 3.85 -23.65
C GLN A 53 0.62 3.72 -22.44
N ALA A 54 -0.47 4.48 -22.41
CA ALA A 54 -1.45 4.39 -21.35
C ALA A 54 -2.21 3.06 -21.39
N GLU A 55 -2.53 2.53 -22.58
CA GLU A 55 -3.15 1.22 -22.76
C GLU A 55 -2.21 0.08 -22.30
N GLU A 56 -0.95 0.10 -22.74
CA GLU A 56 0.07 -0.87 -22.30
C GLU A 56 0.29 -0.84 -20.78
N ALA A 57 0.34 0.36 -20.19
CA ALA A 57 0.47 0.52 -18.75
C ALA A 57 -0.76 -0.01 -18.01
N ASN A 58 -1.96 0.15 -18.58
CA ASN A 58 -3.20 -0.37 -18.00
C ASN A 58 -3.21 -1.91 -18.04
N GLU A 59 -2.80 -2.53 -19.16
CA GLU A 59 -2.69 -3.98 -19.27
C GLU A 59 -1.69 -4.56 -18.27
N ALA A 60 -0.50 -3.95 -18.14
CA ALA A 60 0.51 -4.37 -17.16
C ALA A 60 0.03 -4.21 -15.71
N PHE A 61 -0.77 -3.17 -15.43
CA PHE A 61 -1.37 -2.95 -14.12
C PHE A 61 -2.40 -4.03 -13.79
N GLU A 62 -3.31 -4.34 -14.71
CA GLU A 62 -4.35 -5.36 -14.51
C GLU A 62 -3.74 -6.76 -14.31
N GLU A 63 -2.70 -7.12 -15.06
CA GLU A 63 -1.96 -8.37 -14.86
C GLU A 63 -1.32 -8.43 -13.46
N SER A 64 -0.66 -7.34 -13.05
CA SER A 64 -0.05 -7.24 -11.72
C SER A 64 -1.11 -7.30 -10.61
N ALA A 65 -2.26 -6.65 -10.80
CA ALA A 65 -3.37 -6.66 -9.86
C ALA A 65 -3.97 -8.07 -9.71
N ALA A 66 -4.13 -8.81 -10.81
CA ALA A 66 -4.56 -10.19 -10.78
C ALA A 66 -3.57 -11.07 -10.01
N ALA A 67 -2.27 -10.95 -10.29
CA ALA A 67 -1.22 -11.70 -9.59
C ALA A 67 -1.17 -11.39 -8.08
N ILE A 68 -1.35 -10.13 -7.69
CA ILE A 68 -1.42 -9.71 -6.28
C ILE A 68 -2.67 -10.30 -5.60
N ASN A 69 -3.81 -10.32 -6.29
CA ASN A 69 -5.04 -10.91 -5.75
C ASN A 69 -4.89 -12.42 -5.53
N ASP A 70 -4.32 -13.14 -6.48
CA ASP A 70 -4.06 -14.58 -6.35
C ASP A 70 -3.11 -14.87 -5.18
N ALA A 71 -2.01 -14.11 -5.07
CA ALA A 71 -1.06 -14.25 -3.96
C ALA A 71 -1.71 -13.94 -2.60
N ARG A 72 -2.57 -12.91 -2.54
CA ARG A 72 -3.33 -12.55 -1.34
C ARG A 72 -4.31 -13.66 -0.94
N ASP A 73 -5.01 -14.24 -1.90
CA ASP A 73 -5.97 -15.31 -1.64
C ASP A 73 -5.28 -16.59 -1.18
N ASP A 74 -4.10 -16.92 -1.70
CA ASP A 74 -3.26 -18.02 -1.21
C ASP A 74 -2.81 -17.81 0.24
N GLU A 75 -2.35 -16.60 0.58
CA GLU A 75 -1.94 -16.24 1.94
C GLU A 75 -3.12 -16.33 2.93
N LEU A 76 -4.30 -15.84 2.52
CA LEU A 76 -5.54 -15.98 3.29
C LEU A 76 -5.96 -17.44 3.46
N HIS A 77 -5.82 -18.27 2.42
CA HIS A 77 -6.08 -19.69 2.49
C HIS A 77 -5.16 -20.40 3.48
N CYS A 78 -3.87 -20.10 3.46
CA CYS A 78 -2.93 -20.62 4.45
C CYS A 78 -3.36 -20.21 5.86
N LEU A 79 -3.65 -18.93 6.08
CA LEU A 79 -4.06 -18.41 7.39
C LEU A 79 -5.31 -19.10 7.93
N ALA A 80 -6.37 -19.17 7.13
CA ALA A 80 -7.62 -19.78 7.53
C ALA A 80 -7.44 -21.28 7.83
N LYS A 81 -6.62 -21.96 7.04
CA LYS A 81 -6.31 -23.38 7.21
C LYS A 81 -5.63 -23.65 8.56
N VAL A 82 -4.64 -22.83 8.95
CA VAL A 82 -3.92 -23.04 10.21
C VAL A 82 -4.77 -22.68 11.43
N ILE A 83 -5.55 -21.60 11.36
CA ILE A 83 -6.47 -21.23 12.45
C ILE A 83 -7.47 -22.36 12.69
N LEU A 84 -8.05 -22.88 11.61
CA LEU A 84 -8.97 -24.00 11.71
C LEU A 84 -8.29 -25.24 12.28
N HIS A 85 -7.09 -25.57 11.83
CA HIS A 85 -6.38 -26.75 12.30
C HIS A 85 -6.03 -26.69 13.79
N GLU A 86 -5.54 -25.55 14.26
CA GLU A 86 -5.04 -25.40 15.63
C GLU A 86 -6.12 -25.02 16.64
N SER A 87 -7.25 -24.45 16.19
CA SER A 87 -8.21 -23.81 17.10
C SER A 87 -9.69 -23.97 16.73
N ARG A 88 -10.07 -24.96 15.92
CA ARG A 88 -11.48 -25.23 15.53
C ARG A 88 -12.48 -25.24 16.69
N GLY A 89 -12.07 -25.81 17.84
CA GLY A 89 -12.91 -25.98 19.02
C GLY A 89 -12.85 -24.82 20.01
N GLU A 90 -12.01 -23.82 19.75
CA GLU A 90 -11.79 -22.70 20.66
C GLU A 90 -12.82 -21.58 20.46
N PRO A 91 -13.07 -20.76 21.49
CA PRO A 91 -13.82 -19.51 21.31
C PRO A 91 -13.13 -18.60 20.29
N ARG A 92 -13.88 -17.63 19.76
CA ARG A 92 -13.36 -16.69 18.74
C ARG A 92 -12.07 -15.99 19.18
N SER A 93 -11.91 -15.70 20.47
CA SER A 93 -10.67 -15.14 21.04
C SER A 93 -9.47 -16.09 20.90
N GLY A 94 -9.65 -17.41 21.05
CA GLY A 94 -8.59 -18.39 20.86
C GLY A 94 -8.16 -18.49 19.39
N GLN A 95 -9.12 -18.45 18.46
CA GLN A 95 -8.83 -18.41 17.02
C GLN A 95 -8.06 -17.14 16.62
N LEU A 96 -8.46 -15.99 17.15
CA LEU A 96 -7.74 -14.72 16.96
C LEU A 96 -6.34 -14.76 17.57
N ALA A 97 -6.16 -15.43 18.71
CA ALA A 97 -4.84 -15.59 19.31
C ALA A 97 -3.88 -16.38 18.41
N VAL A 98 -4.35 -17.46 17.76
CA VAL A 98 -3.54 -18.20 16.77
C VAL A 98 -3.20 -17.30 15.58
N ALA A 99 -4.17 -16.56 15.05
CA ALA A 99 -3.93 -15.61 13.95
C ALA A 99 -2.87 -14.57 14.33
N GLN A 100 -2.96 -14.00 15.53
CA GLN A 100 -2.00 -13.02 16.03
C GLN A 100 -0.59 -13.59 16.15
N VAL A 101 -0.44 -14.85 16.62
CA VAL A 101 0.87 -15.50 16.68
C VAL A 101 1.50 -15.63 15.29
N VAL A 102 0.71 -15.94 14.26
CA VAL A 102 1.19 -16.02 12.89
C VAL A 102 1.64 -14.64 12.40
N MET A 103 0.85 -13.60 12.61
CA MET A 103 1.22 -12.23 12.22
C MET A 103 2.48 -11.73 12.94
N ASN A 104 2.59 -11.99 14.24
CA ASN A 104 3.79 -11.66 15.03
C ASN A 104 5.05 -12.36 14.48
N ARG A 105 4.91 -13.58 13.92
CA ARG A 105 6.02 -14.27 13.26
C ARG A 105 6.36 -13.60 11.95
N VAL A 106 5.38 -13.29 11.09
CA VAL A 106 5.59 -12.58 9.82
C VAL A 106 6.33 -11.25 10.02
N GLU A 107 6.00 -10.51 11.07
CA GLU A 107 6.65 -9.23 11.41
C GLU A 107 8.07 -9.38 11.98
N SER A 108 8.42 -10.57 12.47
CA SER A 108 9.71 -10.80 13.09
C SER A 108 10.76 -11.24 12.06
N PRO A 109 11.97 -10.65 12.06
CA PRO A 109 13.04 -11.04 11.13
C PRO A 109 13.58 -12.47 11.37
N ARG A 110 13.13 -13.14 12.45
CA ARG A 110 13.50 -14.52 12.77
C ARG A 110 12.70 -15.56 11.98
N PHE A 111 11.62 -15.15 11.33
CA PHE A 111 10.71 -16.02 10.60
C PHE A 111 10.55 -15.52 9.15
N PRO A 112 9.96 -16.34 8.26
CA PRO A 112 9.60 -15.90 6.92
C PRO A 112 8.66 -14.71 6.95
N ASN A 113 8.78 -13.84 5.96
CA ASN A 113 8.00 -12.62 5.78
C ASN A 113 6.66 -12.85 5.04
N SER A 114 6.19 -14.09 4.96
CA SER A 114 4.88 -14.44 4.42
C SER A 114 4.16 -15.43 5.31
N ILE A 115 2.82 -15.36 5.30
CA ILE A 115 1.92 -16.20 6.09
C ILE A 115 2.09 -17.67 5.69
N CYS A 116 2.02 -17.99 4.40
CA CYS A 116 2.25 -19.36 3.95
C CYS A 116 3.67 -19.83 4.31
N GLY A 117 4.66 -18.94 4.21
CA GLY A 117 6.04 -19.20 4.61
C GLY A 117 6.14 -19.66 6.07
N VAL A 118 5.55 -18.89 6.99
CA VAL A 118 5.48 -19.21 8.42
C VAL A 118 4.75 -20.53 8.67
N ILE A 119 3.61 -20.74 8.01
CA ILE A 119 2.74 -21.90 8.23
C ILE A 119 3.39 -23.20 7.76
N TYR A 120 4.13 -23.16 6.65
CA TYR A 120 4.78 -24.34 6.12
C TYR A 120 6.17 -24.61 6.70
N GLN A 121 6.67 -23.78 7.62
CA GLN A 121 7.91 -24.09 8.32
C GLN A 121 7.83 -25.45 9.03
N ARG A 122 8.93 -26.20 8.95
CA ARG A 122 9.00 -27.55 9.52
C ARG A 122 8.76 -27.48 11.03
N SER A 123 7.90 -28.38 11.51
CA SER A 123 7.59 -28.55 12.93
C SER A 123 6.95 -27.35 13.63
N GLN A 124 6.46 -26.34 12.89
CA GLN A 124 5.71 -25.22 13.51
C GLN A 124 4.23 -25.53 13.71
N PHE A 125 3.63 -26.29 12.79
CA PHE A 125 2.23 -26.69 12.82
C PHE A 125 2.10 -28.16 12.42
N SER A 126 1.23 -28.91 13.11
CA SER A 126 1.13 -30.35 12.92
C SER A 126 0.42 -30.68 11.60
N ASN A 127 1.04 -31.50 10.74
CA ASN A 127 0.47 -32.04 9.50
C ASN A 127 -0.31 -31.07 8.59
N ILE A 128 0.04 -29.77 8.59
CA ILE A 128 -0.73 -28.75 7.88
C ILE A 128 -0.75 -28.96 6.35
N ARG A 129 0.27 -29.60 5.78
CA ARG A 129 0.32 -29.91 4.34
C ARG A 129 -0.73 -30.95 3.93
N GLY A 130 -0.95 -31.98 4.75
CA GLY A 130 -1.93 -33.04 4.48
C GLY A 130 -3.36 -32.68 4.87
N PHE A 131 -3.55 -31.66 5.71
CA PHE A 131 -4.87 -31.20 6.10
C PHE A 131 -5.62 -30.57 4.90
N THR A 132 -6.85 -30.98 4.61
CA THR A 132 -7.68 -30.42 3.54
C THR A 132 -9.10 -30.19 4.08
N PRO A 133 -9.38 -29.01 4.68
CA PRO A 133 -10.68 -28.76 5.27
C PRO A 133 -11.76 -28.65 4.19
N ARG A 134 -12.97 -29.14 4.50
CA ARG A 134 -14.15 -28.94 3.63
C ARG A 134 -14.51 -27.46 3.58
N ARG A 135 -14.38 -26.84 2.41
CA ARG A 135 -14.59 -25.40 2.18
C ARG A 135 -16.02 -25.02 1.77
N SER A 136 -16.88 -25.99 1.49
CA SER A 136 -18.27 -25.79 1.06
C SER A 136 -19.27 -25.76 2.22
N GLY A 137 -18.89 -25.19 3.36
CA GLY A 137 -19.71 -25.23 4.57
C GLY A 137 -19.77 -23.87 5.23
N ALA A 138 -20.75 -23.69 6.12
CA ALA A 138 -21.07 -22.43 6.82
C ALA A 138 -19.91 -21.77 7.59
N MET A 139 -18.77 -22.44 7.74
CA MET A 139 -17.55 -21.90 8.34
C MET A 139 -16.70 -21.08 7.35
N TRP A 140 -16.92 -21.26 6.05
CA TRP A 140 -16.17 -20.64 4.95
C TRP A 140 -17.04 -19.70 4.10
N GLU A 141 -18.34 -19.93 4.07
CA GLU A 141 -19.32 -19.04 3.46
C GLU A 141 -19.64 -17.90 4.44
N ARG A 142 -19.51 -16.66 3.97
CA ARG A 142 -19.63 -15.44 4.76
C ARG A 142 -21.07 -14.92 4.78
#